data_AF-A0A318XSX3-F1
#
_entry.id   AF-A0A318XSX3-F1
#
_cell.length_a   1.000
_cell.length_b   1.000
_cell.length_c   1.000
_cell.angle_alpha   90.00
_cell.angle_beta   90.00
_cell.angle_gamma   90.00
#
_symmetry.space_group_name_H-M   'P 1'
#
loop_
_entity.id
_entity.type
_entity.pdbx_description
1 polymer ?
#
loop_
_entity_poly.entity_id
_entity_poly.type
_entity_poly.pdbx_seq_one_letter_code
_entity_poly.pdbx_strand_id
1 'polypeptide(L)'
;MITRIIYDKRGQIISQIQGSDLYTPVGIPYLDIEIPEGKYVTGIDVSATPNVAVFEDLQKTEIQNLKEENTKIKLALAELAEMVAGGVA
;
A
#
# COMPACT_ATOMS: atom_id res chain seq x y z
N MET A 1 0.39 8.79 7.15
CA MET A 1 -0.91 8.92 7.86
C MET A 1 -1.04 7.70 8.75
N ILE A 2 -1.27 7.90 10.04
CA ILE A 2 -1.27 6.80 11.02
C ILE A 2 -2.60 6.05 10.94
N THR A 3 -2.49 4.72 10.93
CA THR A 3 -3.59 3.78 11.05
C THR A 3 -3.43 3.01 12.34
N ARG A 4 -4.45 3.05 13.20
CA ARG A 4 -4.56 2.20 14.38
C ARG A 4 -5.25 0.90 14.01
N ILE A 5 -4.65 -0.20 14.42
CA ILE A 5 -5.16 -1.55 14.20
C ILE A 5 -5.40 -2.19 15.56
N ILE A 6 -6.64 -2.59 15.80
CA ILE A 6 -7.06 -3.36 16.96
C ILE A 6 -7.18 -4.82 16.51
N TYR A 7 -6.59 -5.73 17.27
CA TYR A 7 -6.51 -7.14 16.91
C TYR A 7 -6.78 -8.04 18.11
N ASP A 8 -7.00 -9.33 17.88
CA ASP A 8 -7.15 -10.33 18.92
C ASP A 8 -5.82 -11.01 19.30
N LYS A 9 -5.85 -11.93 20.26
CA LYS A 9 -4.65 -12.68 20.69
C LYS A 9 -4.09 -13.64 19.62
N ARG A 10 -4.80 -13.85 18.52
CA ARG A 10 -4.38 -14.68 17.38
C ARG A 10 -3.84 -13.83 16.23
N GLY A 11 -3.81 -12.51 16.38
CA GLY A 11 -3.38 -11.59 15.33
C GLY A 11 -4.44 -11.27 14.29
N GLN A 12 -5.70 -11.64 14.52
CA GLN A 12 -6.79 -11.28 13.62
C GLN A 12 -7.21 -9.83 13.85
N ILE A 13 -7.37 -9.09 12.77
CA ILE A 13 -7.77 -7.69 12.79
C ILE A 13 -9.26 -7.60 13.12
N ILE A 14 -9.58 -6.86 14.18
CA ILE A 14 -10.95 -6.56 14.61
C ILE A 14 -11.39 -5.22 14.04
N SER A 15 -10.49 -4.22 14.05
CA SER A 15 -10.80 -2.86 13.59
C SER A 15 -9.55 -2.17 13.05
N GLN A 16 -9.74 -1.35 12.02
CA GLN A 16 -8.72 -0.49 11.44
C GLN A 16 -9.30 0.92 11.33
N ILE A 17 -8.60 1.90 11.90
CA ILE A 17 -9.06 3.30 11.93
C ILE A 17 -7.89 4.19 11.54
N GLN A 18 -8.10 5.03 10.54
CA GLN A 18 -7.11 6.01 10.09
C GLN A 18 -7.46 7.39 10.67
N GLY A 19 -6.47 8.08 11.22
CA GLY A 19 -6.70 9.41 11.82
C GLY A 19 -5.49 9.96 12.57
N SER A 20 -5.58 11.23 12.95
CA SER A 20 -4.52 11.96 13.66
C SER A 20 -4.73 12.04 15.17
N ASP A 21 -5.96 11.83 15.65
CA ASP A 21 -6.34 11.92 17.06
C ASP A 21 -7.17 10.70 17.47
N LEU A 22 -6.54 9.53 17.41
CA LEU A 22 -7.19 8.26 17.70
C LEU A 22 -7.15 7.98 19.20
N TYR A 23 -8.32 7.69 19.78
CA TYR A 23 -8.42 7.25 21.18
C TYR A 23 -7.57 6.01 21.45
N THR A 24 -6.68 6.09 22.44
CA THR A 24 -5.78 5.00 22.84
C THR A 24 -6.54 3.95 23.65
N PRO A 25 -6.73 2.73 23.11
CA PRO A 25 -7.46 1.71 23.82
C PRO A 25 -6.73 1.23 25.07
N VAL A 26 -7.48 0.93 26.14
CA VAL A 26 -6.95 0.38 27.39
C VAL A 26 -7.37 -1.09 27.52
N GLY A 27 -6.40 -1.98 27.74
CA GLY A 27 -6.65 -3.41 27.97
C GLY A 27 -6.90 -4.26 26.73
N ILE A 28 -6.92 -3.65 25.53
CA ILE A 28 -6.97 -4.37 24.25
C ILE A 28 -5.69 -4.10 23.44
N PRO A 29 -5.13 -5.11 22.77
CA PRO A 29 -3.91 -4.92 22.01
C PRO A 29 -4.20 -4.11 20.74
N TYR A 30 -3.32 -3.15 20.47
CA TYR A 30 -3.39 -2.30 19.30
C TYR A 30 -1.99 -2.00 18.76
N LEU A 31 -1.93 -1.58 17.50
CA LEU A 31 -0.71 -1.17 16.79
C LEU A 31 -1.01 0.09 16.00
N ASP A 32 -0.14 1.10 16.14
CA ASP A 32 -0.17 2.29 15.31
C ASP A 32 0.92 2.17 14.26
N ILE A 33 0.52 2.14 13.00
CA ILE A 33 1.44 1.96 11.88
C ILE A 33 1.08 2.89 10.73
N GLU A 34 2.05 3.15 9.88
CA GLU A 34 1.78 3.70 8.55
C GLU A 34 1.70 2.54 7.56
N ILE A 35 0.63 2.51 6.76
CA ILE A 35 0.47 1.51 5.71
C ILE A 35 1.19 2.02 4.46
N PRO A 36 2.18 1.27 3.93
CA PRO A 36 2.86 1.66 2.71
C PRO A 36 1.89 1.76 1.53
N GLU A 37 2.19 2.65 0.58
CA GLU A 37 1.39 2.79 -0.64
C GLU A 37 1.32 1.47 -1.41
N GLY A 38 0.14 1.14 -1.93
CA GLY A 38 -0.07 -0.10 -2.69
C GLY A 38 -0.04 -1.37 -1.83
N LYS A 39 -0.04 -1.26 -0.50
CA LYS A 39 -0.18 -2.38 0.42
C LYS A 39 -1.42 -2.25 1.29
N TYR A 40 -1.85 -3.37 1.85
CA TYR A 40 -2.89 -3.44 2.86
C TYR A 40 -2.48 -4.42 3.96
N VAL A 41 -3.08 -4.28 5.15
CA VAL A 41 -2.75 -5.12 6.30
C VAL A 41 -3.68 -6.32 6.31
N THR A 42 -3.11 -7.53 6.40
CA THR A 42 -3.85 -8.79 6.44
C THR A 42 -3.95 -9.39 7.83
N GLY A 43 -2.98 -9.09 8.70
CA GLY A 43 -2.96 -9.59 10.06
C GLY A 43 -1.85 -8.97 10.88
N ILE A 44 -1.77 -9.39 12.14
CA ILE A 44 -0.69 -9.03 13.05
C ILE A 44 0.06 -10.30 13.45
N ASP A 45 1.38 -10.30 13.28
CA ASP A 45 2.24 -11.32 13.86
C ASP A 45 2.40 -11.06 15.36
N VAL A 46 1.70 -11.89 16.15
CA VAL A 46 1.71 -11.89 17.61
C VAL A 46 2.80 -12.78 18.21
N SER A 47 3.62 -13.45 17.39
CA SER A 47 4.76 -14.25 17.84
C SER A 47 6.02 -13.40 18.05
N ALA A 48 6.11 -12.26 17.38
CA ALA A 48 7.18 -11.28 17.56
C ALA A 48 6.89 -10.33 18.74
N THR A 49 7.93 -9.81 19.39
CA THR A 49 7.80 -8.76 20.42
C THR A 49 8.78 -7.63 20.12
N PRO A 50 8.32 -6.42 19.75
CA PRO A 50 6.91 -6.00 19.64
C PRO A 50 6.17 -6.72 18.50
N ASN A 51 4.86 -6.88 18.64
CA ASN A 51 3.99 -7.43 17.58
C ASN A 51 4.14 -6.61 16.29
N VAL A 52 4.07 -7.26 15.13
CA VAL A 52 4.34 -6.61 13.84
C VAL A 52 3.17 -6.78 12.87
N ALA A 53 2.86 -5.76 12.09
CA ALA A 53 1.85 -5.85 11.06
C ALA A 53 2.35 -6.66 9.85
N VAL A 54 1.49 -7.54 9.34
CA VAL A 54 1.72 -8.31 8.12
C VAL A 54 1.02 -7.58 6.96
N PHE A 55 1.79 -7.28 5.92
CA PHE A 55 1.31 -6.55 4.76
C PHE A 55 1.29 -7.44 3.51
N GLU A 56 0.27 -7.24 2.68
CA GLU A 56 0.20 -7.80 1.34
C GLU A 56 0.03 -6.69 0.31
N ASP A 57 0.37 -7.00 -0.94
CA ASP A 57 0.24 -6.07 -2.05
C ASP A 57 -1.22 -5.96 -2.50
N LEU A 58 -1.71 -4.73 -2.64
CA LEU A 58 -2.99 -4.45 -3.29
C LEU A 58 -2.87 -4.84 -4.75
N GLN A 59 -3.67 -5.82 -5.17
CA GLN A 59 -3.76 -6.16 -6.58
C GLN A 59 -4.28 -4.94 -7.36
N LYS A 60 -3.54 -4.55 -8.40
CA LYS A 60 -3.97 -3.50 -9.31
C LYS A 60 -5.24 -3.94 -10.01
N THR A 61 -6.20 -3.03 -10.10
CA THR A 61 -7.38 -3.24 -10.93
C THR A 61 -6.99 -3.32 -12.41
N GLU A 62 -7.80 -3.99 -13.23
CA GLU A 62 -7.59 -4.07 -14.67
C GLU A 62 -7.48 -2.67 -15.32
N ILE A 63 -8.29 -1.71 -14.86
CA ILE A 63 -8.23 -0.31 -15.31
C ILE A 63 -6.89 0.35 -14.98
N GLN A 64 -6.32 0.09 -13.81
CA GLN A 64 -5.00 0.62 -13.44
C GLN A 64 -3.90 0.00 -14.29
N ASN A 65 -3.96 -1.31 -14.54
CA ASN A 65 -3.01 -1.98 -15.44
C ASN A 65 -3.07 -1.39 -16.85
N LEU A 66 -4.28 -1.21 -17.41
CA LEU A 66 -4.47 -0.59 -18.73
C LEU A 66 -3.94 0.85 -18.81
N LYS A 67 -4.10 1.65 -17.75
CA LYS A 67 -3.53 3.01 -17.70
C LYS A 67 -2.00 3.00 -17.69
N GLU A 68 -1.39 2.08 -16.96
CA GLU A 68 0.08 1.94 -16.94
C GLU A 68 0.62 1.49 -18.29
N GLU A 69 -0.02 0.50 -18.93
CA GLU A 69 0.34 0.06 -20.27
C GLU A 69 0.20 1.21 -21.29
N ASN A 70 -0.89 1.97 -21.25
CA ASN A 70 -1.08 3.13 -22.13
C ASN A 70 -0.01 4.21 -21.91
N THR A 71 0.39 4.44 -20.66
CA THR A 71 1.45 5.40 -20.30
C THR A 71 2.80 4.94 -20.85
N LYS A 72 3.14 3.65 -20.69
CA LYS A 72 4.37 3.08 -21.26
C LYS A 72 4.39 3.18 -22.78
N ILE A 73 3.27 2.88 -23.45
CA ILE A 73 3.15 3.00 -24.90
C ILE A 73 3.38 4.45 -25.35
N LYS A 74 2.78 5.43 -24.66
CA LYS A 74 2.97 6.86 -24.98
C LYS A 74 4.41 7.32 -24.81
N LEU A 75 5.09 6.88 -23.75
CA LEU A 75 6.51 7.19 -23.53
C LEU A 75 7.38 6.59 -24.63
N ALA A 76 7.18 5.31 -24.96
CA ALA A 76 7.92 4.65 -26.05
C ALA A 76 7.68 5.32 -27.41
N LEU A 77 6.45 5.80 -27.67
CA LEU A 77 6.15 6.56 -28.89
C LEU A 77 6.85 7.93 -28.90
N ALA A 78 6.93 8.61 -27.77
CA ALA A 78 7.65 9.88 -27.66
C ALA A 78 9.15 9.70 -27.91
N GLU A 79 9.76 8.70 -27.27
CA GLU A 79 11.17 8.34 -27.49
C GLU A 79 11.45 8.00 -28.96
N LEU A 80 10.57 7.20 -29.60
CA LEU A 80 10.71 6.89 -31.01
C LEU A 80 10.59 8.13 -31.91
N ALA A 81 9.63 9.02 -31.61
CA ALA A 81 9.44 10.26 -32.36
C ALA A 81 10.67 11.18 -32.27
N GLU A 82 11.28 11.28 -31.09
CA GLU A 82 12.54 12.02 -30.90
C GLU A 82 13.69 11.40 -31.68
N MET A 83 13.83 10.06 -31.69
CA MET A 83 14.86 9.37 -32.48
C MET A 83 14.68 9.59 -33.99
N VAL A 84 13.45 9.53 -34.49
CA VAL A 84 13.16 9.75 -35.92
C VAL A 84 13.38 11.22 -36.29
N ALA A 85 12.99 12.17 -35.43
CA ALA A 85 13.21 13.59 -35.65
C ALA A 85 14.69 14.00 -35.54
N GLY A 86 15.48 13.33 -34.68
CA GLY A 86 16.92 13.54 -34.53
C GLY A 86 17.77 12.89 -35.62
N GLY A 87 17.22 11.94 -36.39
CA GLY A 87 17.91 11.23 -37.48
C GLY A 87 17.81 11.90 -38.87
N VAL A 88 17.12 13.04 -38.98
CA VAL A 88 16.92 13.79 -40.24
C VAL A 88 17.70 15.12 -40.30
N ALA A 89 18.85 15.21 -39.62
CA ALA A 89 19.81 16.30 -39.75
C ALA A 89 21.02 15.91 -40.62
#